data_AF-A0A1H3ZFH7-F1
#
_entry.id   AF-A0A1H3ZFH7-F1
#
_cell.length_a   1.000
_cell.length_b   1.000
_cell.length_c   1.000
_cell.angle_alpha   90.00
_cell.angle_beta   90.00
_cell.angle_gamma   90.00
#
_symmetry.space_group_name_H-M   'P 1'
#
loop_
_entity.id
_entity.type
_entity.pdbx_description
1 polymer ?
#
loop_
_entity_poly.entity_id
_entity_poly.type
_entity_poly.pdbx_seq_one_letter_code
_entity_poly.pdbx_strand_id
1 'polypeptide(L)'
;MSQYAMVIDLEKCIGCHACSVACRAEWEVPVGKDSEGREQHRCWVDRLGPAKTPHGLSSTYYPGLCNHCDEPSCVEACPYDLEKRTFVDKKTGKEVTMEVAATWKDPFDGTVQINKEGCWGCGACADACPYGARYINEEGDEPKADKCTFCVERLAVGKEPACVQTCLAGARIFGDLSDPDSEVSKYIKKGAVGLESEEVKIGPNVSYYGNERDMSLLTSTCTPMTKPVANVNTRRLLMERLAKSTFKGVTNFALIGMAGGLLLDTETDKKESE
;
A
#
# COMPACT_ATOMS: atom_id res chain seq x y z
N MET A 1 -15.38 17.62 2.12
CA MET A 1 -14.41 16.51 2.24
C MET A 1 -13.75 16.43 0.89
N SER A 2 -12.42 16.46 0.88
CA SER A 2 -11.62 16.35 -0.33
C SER A 2 -11.59 14.90 -0.80
N GLN A 3 -11.36 14.68 -2.09
CA GLN A 3 -11.06 13.35 -2.62
C GLN A 3 -9.82 13.49 -3.50
N TYR A 4 -8.66 13.16 -2.95
CA TYR A 4 -7.43 13.22 -3.74
C TYR A 4 -7.43 12.15 -4.82
N ALA A 5 -6.96 12.55 -5.99
CA ALA A 5 -6.89 11.73 -7.17
C ALA A 5 -5.62 12.04 -7.98
N MET A 6 -5.27 11.14 -8.87
CA MET A 6 -4.19 11.34 -9.85
C MET A 6 -4.66 10.99 -11.25
N VAL A 7 -4.34 11.82 -12.23
CA VAL A 7 -4.46 11.49 -13.64
C VAL A 7 -3.06 11.23 -14.21
N ILE A 8 -2.95 10.21 -15.05
CA ILE A 8 -1.74 9.89 -15.80
C ILE A 8 -2.03 10.10 -17.29
N ASP A 9 -1.39 11.11 -17.86
CA ASP A 9 -1.45 11.45 -19.27
C ASP A 9 -0.42 10.62 -20.06
N LEU A 10 -0.90 9.60 -20.77
CA LEU A 10 -0.09 8.67 -21.55
C LEU A 10 0.57 9.33 -22.75
N GLU A 11 -0.01 10.41 -23.29
CA GLU A 11 0.58 11.13 -24.42
C GLU A 11 1.84 11.90 -24.00
N LYS A 12 1.92 12.27 -22.72
CA LYS A 12 3.07 12.94 -22.12
C LYS A 12 4.10 11.95 -21.56
N CYS A 13 3.70 10.73 -21.22
CA CYS A 13 4.61 9.79 -20.58
C CYS A 13 5.67 9.26 -21.55
N ILE A 14 6.93 9.69 -21.34
CA ILE A 14 8.08 9.22 -22.14
C ILE A 14 8.79 8.00 -21.53
N GLY A 15 8.27 7.45 -20.43
CA GLY A 15 8.84 6.29 -19.76
C GLY A 15 10.25 6.49 -19.19
N CYS A 16 10.57 7.68 -18.66
CA CYS A 16 11.91 7.99 -18.15
C CYS A 16 12.25 7.40 -16.76
N HIS A 17 11.28 6.77 -16.08
CA HIS A 17 11.42 6.21 -14.72
C HIS A 17 11.81 7.19 -13.60
N ALA A 18 11.88 8.51 -13.87
CA ALA A 18 12.18 9.51 -12.85
C ALA A 18 11.20 9.46 -11.66
N CYS A 19 9.91 9.23 -11.95
CA CYS A 19 8.87 9.11 -10.91
C CYS A 19 9.10 7.93 -9.97
N SER A 20 9.49 6.75 -10.48
CA SER A 20 9.76 5.57 -9.66
C SER A 20 11.02 5.73 -8.82
N VAL A 21 12.07 6.35 -9.37
CA VAL A 21 13.32 6.61 -8.64
C VAL A 21 13.11 7.65 -7.54
N ALA A 22 12.43 8.76 -7.83
CA ALA A 22 12.16 9.79 -6.83
C ALA A 22 11.27 9.26 -5.70
N CYS A 23 10.26 8.45 -6.01
CA CYS A 23 9.40 7.84 -5.00
C CYS A 23 10.18 6.87 -4.11
N ARG A 24 11.09 6.08 -4.70
CA ARG A 24 11.98 5.18 -3.93
C ARG A 24 12.91 5.97 -3.01
N ALA A 25 13.52 7.05 -3.50
CA ALA A 25 14.45 7.88 -2.73
C ALA A 25 13.75 8.64 -1.60
N GLU A 26 12.55 9.19 -1.84
CA GLU A 26 11.79 9.94 -0.83
C GLU A 26 11.35 9.05 0.34
N TRP A 27 11.05 7.78 0.06
CA TRP A 27 10.40 6.87 1.02
C TRP A 27 11.24 5.66 1.41
N GLU A 28 12.54 5.67 1.04
CA GLU A 28 13.49 4.60 1.33
C GLU A 28 12.94 3.21 0.98
N VAL A 29 12.35 3.09 -0.22
CA VAL A 29 11.70 1.84 -0.64
C VAL A 29 12.76 0.75 -0.90
N PRO A 30 12.63 -0.46 -0.32
CA PRO A 30 13.56 -1.58 -0.51
C PRO A 30 13.67 -2.04 -1.96
N VAL A 31 14.84 -2.46 -2.41
CA VAL A 31 15.08 -2.92 -3.79
C VAL A 31 14.83 -4.42 -3.92
N GLY A 32 14.26 -4.84 -5.05
CA GLY A 32 14.02 -6.24 -5.38
C GLY A 32 12.60 -6.68 -5.01
N LYS A 33 12.47 -7.96 -4.67
CA LYS A 33 11.19 -8.60 -4.35
C LYS A 33 11.10 -8.91 -2.88
N ASP A 34 9.89 -8.94 -2.34
CA ASP A 34 9.63 -9.50 -1.02
C ASP A 34 9.63 -11.05 -1.05
N SER A 35 9.48 -11.68 0.12
CA SER A 35 9.49 -13.16 0.24
C SER A 35 8.41 -13.88 -0.58
N GLU A 36 7.33 -13.21 -0.97
CA GLU A 36 6.25 -13.75 -1.80
C GLU A 36 6.45 -13.40 -3.30
N GLY A 37 7.60 -12.81 -3.66
CA GLY A 37 7.97 -12.50 -5.03
C GLY A 37 7.35 -11.23 -5.61
N ARG A 38 6.76 -10.37 -4.78
CA ARG A 38 6.18 -9.08 -5.21
C ARG A 38 7.26 -8.03 -5.34
N GLU A 39 7.25 -7.25 -6.42
CA GLU A 39 8.18 -6.14 -6.61
C GLU A 39 7.97 -5.06 -5.53
N GLN A 40 9.06 -4.62 -4.91
CA GLN A 40 9.01 -3.63 -3.85
C GLN A 40 9.10 -2.22 -4.45
N HIS A 41 7.94 -1.62 -4.69
CA HIS A 41 7.81 -0.30 -5.29
C HIS A 41 6.51 0.40 -4.89
N ARG A 42 6.53 1.74 -4.78
CA ARG A 42 5.31 2.54 -4.55
C ARG A 42 4.68 3.05 -5.85
N CYS A 43 5.46 3.16 -6.92
CA CYS A 43 4.99 3.40 -8.28
C CYS A 43 5.99 2.81 -9.28
N TRP A 44 5.54 2.54 -10.51
CA TRP A 44 6.33 1.93 -11.56
C TRP A 44 5.99 2.51 -12.93
N VAL A 45 6.69 2.01 -13.95
CA VAL A 45 6.49 2.33 -15.37
C VAL A 45 6.80 1.06 -16.15
N ASP A 46 5.79 0.42 -16.71
CA ASP A 46 5.98 -0.72 -17.62
C ASP A 46 5.91 -0.25 -19.07
N ARG A 47 6.72 -0.83 -19.95
CA ARG A 47 6.59 -0.58 -21.40
C ARG A 47 5.51 -1.50 -21.96
N LEU A 48 4.58 -0.93 -22.72
CA LEU A 48 3.55 -1.67 -23.43
C LEU A 48 3.80 -1.63 -24.95
N GLY A 49 3.55 -2.77 -25.59
CA GLY A 49 3.76 -2.94 -27.03
C GLY A 49 5.23 -3.00 -27.45
N PRO A 50 5.53 -2.84 -28.75
CA PRO A 50 4.59 -2.50 -29.82
C PRO A 50 3.53 -3.59 -30.03
N ALA A 51 2.27 -3.19 -30.21
CA ALA A 51 1.16 -4.10 -30.44
C ALA A 51 0.10 -3.49 -31.37
N LYS A 52 -0.61 -4.35 -32.12
CA LYS A 52 -1.73 -3.92 -32.96
C LYS A 52 -3.00 -3.83 -32.12
N THR A 53 -3.60 -2.64 -32.10
CA THR A 53 -4.89 -2.36 -31.47
C THR A 53 -5.97 -2.17 -32.55
N PRO A 54 -7.26 -2.13 -32.19
CA PRO A 54 -8.33 -1.74 -33.11
C PRO A 54 -8.11 -0.35 -33.76
N HIS A 55 -7.33 0.52 -33.12
CA HIS A 55 -7.05 1.90 -33.55
C HIS A 55 -5.66 2.05 -34.19
N GLY A 56 -4.97 0.95 -34.50
CA GLY A 56 -3.66 0.94 -35.16
C GLY A 56 -2.51 0.43 -34.30
N LEU A 57 -1.27 0.60 -34.77
CA LEU A 57 -0.05 0.24 -34.02
C LEU A 57 0.14 1.20 -32.84
N SER A 58 0.24 0.66 -31.63
CA SER A 58 0.54 1.42 -30.41
C SER A 58 1.81 0.89 -29.74
N SER A 59 2.56 1.81 -29.14
CA SER A 59 3.57 1.52 -28.12
C SER A 59 3.53 2.67 -27.12
N THR A 60 3.28 2.35 -25.87
CA THR A 60 3.08 3.32 -24.80
C THR A 60 3.69 2.79 -23.48
N TYR A 61 3.41 3.46 -22.38
CA TYR A 61 3.86 3.06 -21.05
C TYR A 61 2.67 2.91 -20.11
N TYR A 62 2.83 2.12 -19.05
CA TYR A 62 1.91 1.99 -17.93
C TYR A 62 2.55 2.49 -16.63
N PRO A 63 2.35 3.77 -16.26
CA PRO A 63 2.88 4.32 -15.02
C PRO A 63 2.05 3.96 -13.76
N GLY A 64 1.97 2.71 -13.36
CA GLY A 64 1.12 2.29 -12.24
C GLY A 64 1.57 2.76 -10.84
N LEU A 65 0.62 2.75 -9.89
CA LEU A 65 0.77 3.02 -8.45
C LEU A 65 -0.48 2.52 -7.69
N CYS A 66 -0.55 2.74 -6.37
CA CYS A 66 -1.79 2.49 -5.62
C CYS A 66 -2.90 3.45 -6.07
N ASN A 67 -4.08 2.89 -6.37
CA ASN A 67 -5.20 3.68 -6.87
C ASN A 67 -6.02 4.39 -5.79
N HIS A 68 -5.74 4.15 -4.50
CA HIS A 68 -6.51 4.70 -3.38
C HIS A 68 -8.03 4.57 -3.58
N CYS A 69 -8.49 3.36 -3.90
CA CYS A 69 -9.85 3.08 -4.38
C CYS A 69 -10.98 3.54 -3.43
N ASP A 70 -12.18 3.71 -3.98
CA ASP A 70 -13.41 4.02 -3.25
C ASP A 70 -13.89 2.88 -2.38
N GLU A 71 -13.84 1.66 -2.90
CA GLU A 71 -14.14 0.43 -2.18
C GLU A 71 -12.87 -0.44 -2.08
N PRO A 72 -11.90 -0.04 -1.23
CA PRO A 72 -10.59 -0.68 -1.22
C PRO A 72 -10.63 -2.09 -0.63
N SER A 73 -10.57 -3.11 -1.49
CA SER A 73 -10.49 -4.54 -1.10
C SER A 73 -9.39 -4.82 -0.06
N CYS A 74 -8.28 -4.11 -0.15
CA CYS A 74 -7.15 -4.20 0.76
C CYS A 74 -7.45 -3.73 2.21
N VAL A 75 -8.45 -2.87 2.41
CA VAL A 75 -8.93 -2.46 3.73
C VAL A 75 -9.78 -3.55 4.35
N GLU A 76 -10.74 -4.08 3.58
CA GLU A 76 -11.60 -5.19 3.99
C GLU A 76 -10.80 -6.47 4.33
N ALA A 77 -9.76 -6.76 3.56
CA ALA A 77 -8.92 -7.94 3.76
C ALA A 77 -8.01 -7.86 5.00
N CYS A 78 -7.95 -6.73 5.72
CA CYS A 78 -7.05 -6.58 6.85
C CYS A 78 -7.57 -7.32 8.10
N PRO A 79 -6.85 -8.34 8.62
CA PRO A 79 -7.30 -9.14 9.76
C PRO A 79 -6.92 -8.53 11.12
N TYR A 80 -6.47 -7.28 11.13
CA TYR A 80 -6.15 -6.54 12.34
C TYR A 80 -7.44 -6.22 13.11
N ASP A 81 -7.39 -6.31 14.43
CA ASP A 81 -8.56 -6.04 15.27
C ASP A 81 -8.96 -4.56 15.14
N LEU A 82 -10.26 -4.29 15.04
CA LEU A 82 -10.74 -2.93 14.83
C LEU A 82 -10.48 -2.06 16.07
N GLU A 83 -9.91 -0.88 15.82
CA GLU A 83 -9.65 0.13 16.84
C GLU A 83 -10.40 1.41 16.51
N LYS A 84 -10.98 2.05 17.54
CA LYS A 84 -11.55 3.39 17.41
C LYS A 84 -10.42 4.40 17.26
N ARG A 85 -10.43 5.16 16.17
CA ARG A 85 -9.49 6.26 15.94
C ARG A 85 -10.24 7.53 15.60
N THR A 86 -9.74 8.65 16.12
CA THR A 86 -10.21 10.00 15.77
C THR A 86 -9.27 10.60 14.74
N PHE A 87 -9.84 10.96 13.61
CA PHE A 87 -9.18 11.67 12.52
C PHE A 87 -9.52 13.14 12.63
N VAL A 88 -8.56 14.01 12.35
CA VAL A 88 -8.74 15.47 12.36
C VAL A 88 -8.36 16.02 11.00
N ASP A 89 -9.30 16.73 10.37
CA ASP A 89 -9.02 17.47 9.15
C ASP A 89 -8.11 18.66 9.46
N LYS A 90 -6.90 18.66 8.91
CA LYS A 90 -5.94 19.75 9.09
C LYS A 90 -6.43 21.09 8.51
N LYS A 91 -7.35 21.07 7.52
CA LYS A 91 -7.87 22.28 6.88
C LYS A 91 -9.03 22.90 7.68
N THR A 92 -9.96 22.07 8.13
CA THR A 92 -11.22 22.54 8.74
C THR A 92 -11.28 22.37 10.26
N GLY A 93 -10.38 21.58 10.85
CA GLY A 93 -10.45 21.19 12.26
C GLY A 93 -11.59 20.23 12.60
N LYS A 94 -12.32 19.73 11.59
CA LYS A 94 -13.40 18.76 11.79
C LYS A 94 -12.81 17.43 12.28
N GLU A 95 -13.47 16.84 13.27
CA GLU A 95 -13.11 15.52 13.80
C GLU A 95 -14.10 14.45 13.35
N VAL A 96 -13.58 13.25 13.05
CA VAL A 96 -14.38 12.06 12.76
C VAL A 96 -13.76 10.89 13.50
N THR A 97 -14.56 10.20 14.32
CA THR A 97 -14.14 8.95 14.96
C THR A 97 -14.75 7.76 14.22
N MET A 98 -13.92 6.80 13.84
CA MET A 98 -14.36 5.56 13.19
C MET A 98 -13.52 4.36 13.62
N GLU A 99 -14.09 3.16 13.48
CA GLU A 99 -13.39 1.91 13.72
C GLU A 99 -12.59 1.52 12.48
N VAL A 100 -11.29 1.28 12.66
CA VAL A 100 -10.37 0.97 11.56
C VAL A 100 -9.43 -0.16 11.93
N ALA A 101 -9.03 -0.93 10.93
CA ALA A 101 -7.95 -1.90 11.02
C ALA A 101 -6.58 -1.20 10.83
N ALA A 102 -5.51 -1.97 10.61
CA ALA A 102 -4.18 -1.43 10.33
C ALA A 102 -4.08 -0.70 8.97
N THR A 103 -5.09 -0.78 8.10
CA THR A 103 -5.20 0.02 6.89
C THR A 103 -6.64 0.53 6.76
N TRP A 104 -6.81 1.76 6.29
CA TRP A 104 -8.13 2.43 6.24
C TRP A 104 -8.19 3.38 5.05
N LYS A 105 -9.40 3.85 4.70
CA LYS A 105 -9.60 5.00 3.82
C LYS A 105 -9.83 6.24 4.69
N ASP A 106 -9.02 7.26 4.49
CA ASP A 106 -9.11 8.51 5.22
C ASP A 106 -10.45 9.23 4.92
N PRO A 107 -11.19 9.68 5.95
CA PRO A 107 -12.53 10.25 5.75
C PRO A 107 -12.52 11.68 5.20
N PHE A 108 -11.37 12.37 5.18
CA PHE A 108 -11.27 13.77 4.79
C PHE A 108 -10.66 13.98 3.43
N ASP A 109 -9.70 13.14 3.03
CA ASP A 109 -9.00 13.27 1.75
C ASP A 109 -9.17 12.05 0.82
N GLY A 110 -9.84 11.00 1.30
CA GLY A 110 -10.15 9.81 0.52
C GLY A 110 -8.93 8.93 0.21
N THR A 111 -7.78 9.20 0.83
CA THR A 111 -6.59 8.38 0.64
C THR A 111 -6.65 7.09 1.46
N VAL A 112 -6.37 5.96 0.84
CA VAL A 112 -6.12 4.72 1.58
C VAL A 112 -4.76 4.80 2.28
N GLN A 113 -4.67 4.50 3.58
CA GLN A 113 -3.44 4.60 4.40
C GLN A 113 -3.16 3.31 5.19
N ILE A 114 -1.93 3.20 5.73
CA ILE A 114 -1.47 2.07 6.55
C ILE A 114 -0.87 2.61 7.84
N ASN A 115 -1.30 2.07 8.97
CA ASN A 115 -0.64 2.26 10.25
C ASN A 115 0.45 1.21 10.39
N LYS A 116 1.70 1.63 10.28
CA LYS A 116 2.86 0.74 10.39
C LYS A 116 2.98 0.11 11.78
N GLU A 117 2.51 0.78 12.83
CA GLU A 117 2.57 0.25 14.20
C GLU A 117 1.61 -0.94 14.38
N GLY A 118 0.39 -0.84 13.85
CA GLY A 118 -0.60 -1.93 13.90
C GLY A 118 -0.39 -3.02 12.86
N CYS A 119 0.34 -2.73 11.77
CA CYS A 119 0.61 -3.73 10.75
C CYS A 119 1.63 -4.76 11.25
N TRP A 120 1.32 -6.05 11.21
CA TRP A 120 2.27 -7.13 11.52
C TRP A 120 2.76 -7.91 10.30
N GLY A 121 2.49 -7.42 9.08
CA GLY A 121 3.10 -7.96 7.86
C GLY A 121 2.49 -9.24 7.28
N CYS A 122 1.24 -9.59 7.61
CA CYS A 122 0.61 -10.84 7.14
C CYS A 122 0.40 -10.97 5.62
N GLY A 123 0.53 -9.89 4.84
CA GLY A 123 0.40 -9.92 3.38
C GLY A 123 -1.03 -9.91 2.82
N ALA A 124 -2.06 -10.13 3.65
CA ALA A 124 -3.46 -10.21 3.21
C ALA A 124 -3.92 -9.04 2.33
N CYS A 125 -3.58 -7.81 2.73
CA CYS A 125 -3.94 -6.61 1.96
C CYS A 125 -3.19 -6.50 0.61
N ALA A 126 -2.00 -7.08 0.50
CA ALA A 126 -1.23 -7.11 -0.74
C ALA A 126 -1.81 -8.14 -1.72
N ASP A 127 -2.21 -9.30 -1.21
CA ASP A 127 -2.84 -10.36 -2.00
C ASP A 127 -4.23 -9.95 -2.49
N ALA A 128 -4.97 -9.19 -1.68
CA ALA A 128 -6.29 -8.66 -2.06
C ALA A 128 -6.23 -7.51 -3.07
N CYS A 129 -5.06 -6.90 -3.33
CA CYS A 129 -4.96 -5.76 -4.23
C CYS A 129 -4.97 -6.21 -5.70
N PRO A 130 -6.01 -5.87 -6.49
CA PRO A 130 -6.13 -6.32 -7.88
C PRO A 130 -5.07 -5.68 -8.80
N TYR A 131 -4.51 -4.54 -8.37
CA TYR A 131 -3.49 -3.79 -9.12
C TYR A 131 -2.05 -4.18 -8.75
N GLY A 132 -1.84 -5.08 -7.77
CA GLY A 132 -0.51 -5.44 -7.30
C GLY A 132 0.27 -4.28 -6.64
N ALA A 133 -0.42 -3.23 -6.19
CA ALA A 133 0.20 -1.98 -5.75
C ALA A 133 0.63 -1.97 -4.26
N ARG A 134 0.85 -3.15 -3.69
CA ARG A 134 1.20 -3.38 -2.28
C ARG A 134 2.23 -4.50 -2.20
N TYR A 135 3.19 -4.35 -1.30
CA TYR A 135 4.22 -5.35 -0.98
C TYR A 135 4.43 -5.41 0.54
N ILE A 136 5.23 -6.37 1.01
CA ILE A 136 5.69 -6.43 2.39
C ILE A 136 7.16 -5.98 2.45
N ASN A 137 7.42 -4.90 3.17
CA ASN A 137 8.79 -4.47 3.48
C ASN A 137 9.31 -5.34 4.62
N GLU A 138 10.42 -6.03 4.36
CA GLU A 138 11.06 -7.01 5.26
C GLU A 138 12.43 -6.55 5.77
N GLU A 139 12.87 -5.31 5.45
CA GLU A 139 14.19 -4.79 5.85
C GLU A 139 14.25 -4.36 7.33
N GLY A 140 13.10 -4.11 7.96
CA GLY A 140 13.02 -3.72 9.38
C GLY A 140 12.94 -4.92 10.34
N ASP A 141 12.94 -4.63 11.65
CA ASP A 141 12.82 -5.65 12.71
C ASP A 141 11.53 -6.49 12.59
N GLU A 142 10.47 -5.89 12.07
CA GLU A 142 9.21 -6.55 11.78
C GLU A 142 8.75 -6.26 10.34
N PRO A 143 8.21 -7.26 9.62
CA PRO A 143 7.70 -7.06 8.28
C PRO A 143 6.44 -6.17 8.30
N LYS A 144 6.37 -5.17 7.42
CA LYS A 144 5.24 -4.23 7.34
C LYS A 144 4.75 -4.11 5.89
N ALA A 145 3.43 -4.12 5.70
CA ALA A 145 2.86 -3.82 4.38
C ALA A 145 3.17 -2.39 3.95
N ASP A 146 3.47 -2.17 2.68
CA ASP A 146 3.78 -0.85 2.13
C ASP A 146 3.17 -0.62 0.73
N LYS A 147 2.98 0.66 0.38
CA LYS A 147 2.37 1.15 -0.87
C LYS A 147 2.57 2.65 -1.06
N CYS A 148 2.13 3.17 -2.21
CA CYS A 148 1.94 4.62 -2.37
C CYS A 148 0.97 5.17 -1.31
N THR A 149 1.32 6.30 -0.70
CA THR A 149 0.48 7.04 0.27
C THR A 149 -0.05 8.34 -0.31
N PHE A 150 0.08 8.57 -1.62
CA PHE A 150 -0.03 9.90 -2.26
C PHE A 150 0.84 10.97 -1.61
N CYS A 151 1.90 10.56 -0.91
CA CYS A 151 2.81 11.45 -0.23
C CYS A 151 2.11 12.43 0.74
N VAL A 152 1.15 11.94 1.53
CA VAL A 152 0.37 12.75 2.48
C VAL A 152 1.23 13.62 3.40
N GLU A 153 2.42 13.16 3.79
CA GLU A 153 3.36 13.90 4.62
C GLU A 153 3.97 15.10 3.86
N ARG A 154 4.20 14.94 2.54
CA ARG A 154 4.64 16.04 1.67
C ARG A 154 3.52 17.05 1.44
N LEU A 155 2.31 16.56 1.19
CA LEU A 155 1.12 17.40 1.03
C LEU A 155 0.87 18.24 2.30
N ALA A 156 1.11 17.65 3.49
CA ALA A 156 0.95 18.34 4.77
C ALA A 156 1.89 19.56 4.94
N VAL A 157 2.99 19.64 4.20
CA VAL A 157 3.92 20.79 4.19
C VAL A 157 3.86 21.59 2.89
N GLY A 158 2.76 21.44 2.12
CA GLY A 158 2.52 22.20 0.89
C GLY A 158 3.39 21.78 -0.29
N LYS A 159 4.02 20.60 -0.25
CA LYS A 159 4.78 20.04 -1.38
C LYS A 159 3.92 19.09 -2.20
N GLU A 160 4.21 19.01 -3.50
CA GLU A 160 3.61 17.99 -4.37
C GLU A 160 4.15 16.58 -4.07
N PRO A 161 3.43 15.51 -4.46
CA PRO A 161 3.97 14.16 -4.41
C PRO A 161 5.29 14.05 -5.19
N ALA A 162 6.25 13.29 -4.65
CA ALA A 162 7.59 13.20 -5.24
C ALA A 162 7.58 12.75 -6.72
N CYS A 163 6.65 11.84 -7.05
CA CYS A 163 6.48 11.34 -8.42
C CYS A 163 5.90 12.39 -9.38
N VAL A 164 5.16 13.39 -8.88
CA VAL A 164 4.59 14.51 -9.65
C VAL A 164 5.66 15.58 -9.84
N GLN A 165 6.30 16.02 -8.76
CA GLN A 165 7.33 17.06 -8.80
C GLN A 165 8.48 16.74 -9.77
N THR A 166 8.89 15.47 -9.85
CA THR A 166 10.00 15.03 -10.73
C THR A 166 9.55 14.78 -12.18
N CYS A 167 8.25 14.80 -12.48
CA CYS A 167 7.73 14.38 -13.77
C CYS A 167 8.04 15.43 -14.85
N LEU A 168 9.15 15.24 -15.57
CA LEU A 168 9.66 16.18 -16.58
C LEU A 168 8.62 16.55 -17.64
N ALA A 169 7.80 15.59 -18.07
CA ALA A 169 6.79 15.79 -19.11
C ALA A 169 5.42 16.23 -18.56
N GLY A 170 5.26 16.33 -17.24
CA GLY A 170 3.97 16.64 -16.62
C GLY A 170 2.88 15.59 -16.87
N ALA A 171 3.29 14.31 -16.97
CA ALA A 171 2.38 13.20 -17.22
C ALA A 171 1.58 12.79 -15.97
N ARG A 172 2.15 12.94 -14.77
CA ARG A 172 1.45 12.67 -13.49
C ARG A 172 0.85 13.97 -12.98
N ILE A 173 -0.47 14.01 -12.86
CA ILE A 173 -1.25 15.19 -12.49
C ILE A 173 -2.00 14.84 -11.22
N PHE A 174 -1.74 15.54 -10.12
CA PHE A 174 -2.34 15.27 -8.82
C PHE A 174 -3.23 16.43 -8.38
N GLY A 175 -4.32 16.14 -7.69
CA GLY A 175 -5.23 17.18 -7.22
C GLY A 175 -6.42 16.64 -6.44
N ASP A 176 -7.33 17.55 -6.10
CA ASP A 176 -8.59 17.26 -5.42
C ASP A 176 -9.72 17.12 -6.45
N LEU A 177 -10.29 15.93 -6.54
CA LEU A 177 -11.40 15.62 -7.43
C LEU A 177 -12.72 16.29 -7.01
N SER A 178 -12.82 16.69 -5.73
CA SER A 178 -13.99 17.44 -5.24
C SER A 178 -13.98 18.90 -5.69
N ASP A 179 -12.82 19.42 -6.10
CA ASP A 179 -12.69 20.76 -6.69
C ASP A 179 -12.90 20.69 -8.21
N PRO A 180 -13.99 21.27 -8.76
CA PRO A 180 -14.29 21.20 -10.20
C PRO A 180 -13.29 21.94 -11.09
N ASP A 181 -12.48 22.83 -10.51
CA ASP A 181 -11.49 23.66 -11.20
C ASP A 181 -10.07 23.08 -11.11
N SER A 182 -9.88 21.98 -10.36
CA SER A 182 -8.60 21.27 -10.29
C SER A 182 -8.23 20.64 -11.63
N GLU A 183 -6.92 20.50 -11.89
CA GLU A 183 -6.45 19.89 -13.14
C GLU A 183 -6.93 18.44 -13.29
N VAL A 184 -7.00 17.67 -12.20
CA VAL A 184 -7.55 16.30 -12.24
C VAL A 184 -9.01 16.31 -12.66
N SER A 185 -9.85 17.19 -12.11
CA SER A 185 -11.27 17.30 -12.47
C SER A 185 -11.46 17.70 -13.94
N LYS A 186 -10.59 18.56 -14.48
CA LYS A 186 -10.60 18.91 -15.91
C LYS A 186 -10.27 17.71 -16.79
N TYR A 187 -9.30 16.88 -16.41
CA TYR A 187 -8.95 15.69 -17.16
C TYR A 187 -10.03 14.60 -17.09
N ILE A 188 -10.70 14.43 -15.95
CA ILE A 188 -11.85 13.54 -15.82
C ILE A 188 -12.97 13.99 -16.78
N LYS A 189 -13.29 15.29 -16.83
CA LYS A 189 -14.26 15.86 -17.79
C LYS A 189 -13.84 15.65 -19.27
N LYS A 190 -12.53 15.56 -19.56
CA LYS A 190 -12.00 15.26 -20.89
C LYS A 190 -12.08 13.76 -21.25
N GLY A 191 -12.49 12.89 -20.33
CA GLY A 191 -12.60 11.45 -20.55
C GLY A 191 -11.43 10.63 -20.01
N ALA A 192 -10.68 11.14 -19.03
CA ALA A 192 -9.76 10.29 -18.27
C ALA A 192 -10.55 9.20 -17.52
N VAL A 193 -10.07 7.95 -17.56
CA VAL A 193 -10.78 6.79 -17.00
C VAL A 193 -9.90 5.96 -16.09
N GLY A 194 -10.50 5.44 -15.02
CA GLY A 194 -9.89 4.45 -14.15
C GLY A 194 -9.73 3.09 -14.83
N LEU A 195 -8.74 2.31 -14.41
CA LEU A 195 -8.62 0.91 -14.83
C LEU A 195 -9.54 0.04 -13.97
N GLU A 196 -10.61 -0.44 -14.58
CA GLU A 196 -11.61 -1.33 -13.98
C GLU A 196 -11.94 -2.48 -14.93
N SER A 197 -12.58 -3.52 -14.41
CA SER A 197 -13.09 -4.66 -15.18
C SER A 197 -14.52 -4.98 -14.76
N GLU A 198 -15.16 -5.95 -15.41
CA GLU A 198 -16.49 -6.39 -14.97
C GLU A 198 -16.47 -6.96 -13.55
N GLU A 199 -15.38 -7.64 -13.18
CA GLU A 199 -15.19 -8.25 -11.86
C GLU A 199 -14.62 -7.28 -10.82
N VAL A 200 -13.87 -6.26 -11.24
CA VAL A 200 -13.21 -5.28 -10.36
C VAL A 200 -13.78 -3.90 -10.63
N LYS A 201 -14.86 -3.57 -9.90
CA LYS A 201 -15.54 -2.26 -9.90
C LYS A 201 -15.45 -1.64 -8.50
N ILE A 202 -14.30 -1.06 -8.19
CA ILE A 202 -13.99 -0.57 -6.84
C ILE A 202 -13.64 0.92 -6.82
N GLY A 203 -13.84 1.64 -7.93
CA GLY A 203 -13.67 3.08 -8.03
C GLY A 203 -12.21 3.53 -7.80
N PRO A 204 -11.28 3.25 -8.73
CA PRO A 204 -9.91 3.71 -8.59
C PRO A 204 -9.83 5.24 -8.71
N ASN A 205 -9.14 5.89 -7.75
CA ASN A 205 -8.87 7.33 -7.76
C ASN A 205 -7.60 7.70 -8.57
N VAL A 206 -7.07 6.76 -9.35
CA VAL A 206 -6.08 7.00 -10.38
C VAL A 206 -6.70 6.70 -11.73
N SER A 207 -6.66 7.69 -12.63
CA SER A 207 -7.23 7.61 -13.97
C SER A 207 -6.17 7.85 -15.03
N TYR A 208 -6.42 7.38 -16.24
CA TYR A 208 -5.53 7.48 -17.39
C TYR A 208 -6.20 8.27 -18.50
N TYR A 209 -5.41 9.10 -19.18
CA TYR A 209 -5.84 9.88 -20.33
C TYR A 209 -4.86 9.69 -21.48
N GLY A 210 -5.36 9.61 -22.70
CA GLY A 210 -4.54 9.62 -23.90
C GLY A 210 -5.33 9.22 -25.14
N ASN A 211 -4.63 9.14 -26.26
CA ASN A 211 -5.21 8.73 -27.54
C ASN A 211 -5.79 7.29 -27.50
N GLU A 212 -6.72 7.02 -28.41
CA GLU A 212 -7.49 5.75 -28.45
C GLU A 212 -6.60 4.51 -28.55
N ARG A 213 -5.53 4.56 -29.35
CA ARG A 213 -4.63 3.41 -29.54
C ARG A 213 -3.88 3.05 -28.26
N ASP A 214 -3.41 4.04 -27.51
CA ASP A 214 -2.63 3.81 -26.28
C ASP A 214 -3.55 3.42 -25.13
N MET A 215 -4.73 4.04 -25.04
CA MET A 215 -5.76 3.66 -24.07
C MET A 215 -6.31 2.25 -24.34
N SER A 216 -6.48 1.86 -25.61
CA SER A 216 -6.90 0.51 -25.98
C SER A 216 -5.84 -0.53 -25.61
N LEU A 217 -4.55 -0.22 -25.84
CA LEU A 217 -3.45 -1.10 -25.44
C LEU A 217 -3.35 -1.24 -23.91
N LEU A 218 -3.47 -0.12 -23.19
CA LEU A 218 -3.42 -0.12 -21.73
C LEU A 218 -4.55 -0.95 -21.13
N THR A 219 -5.79 -0.67 -21.52
CA THR A 219 -6.95 -1.38 -20.95
C THR A 219 -6.89 -2.87 -21.29
N SER A 220 -6.58 -3.26 -22.52
CA SER A 220 -6.49 -4.68 -22.88
C SER A 220 -5.34 -5.44 -22.19
N THR A 221 -4.24 -4.77 -21.82
CA THR A 221 -3.07 -5.42 -21.20
C THR A 221 -3.10 -5.39 -19.67
N CYS A 222 -3.64 -4.32 -19.09
CA CYS A 222 -3.55 -4.03 -17.66
C CYS A 222 -4.91 -4.04 -16.96
N THR A 223 -5.93 -4.67 -17.57
CA THR A 223 -7.25 -4.87 -16.94
C THR A 223 -7.07 -5.58 -15.59
N PRO A 224 -7.59 -5.03 -14.47
CA PRO A 224 -7.49 -5.68 -13.17
C PRO A 224 -8.38 -6.93 -13.13
N MET A 225 -7.86 -7.99 -12.52
CA MET A 225 -8.61 -9.21 -12.23
C MET A 225 -8.87 -9.33 -10.73
N THR A 226 -9.98 -9.95 -10.36
CA THR A 226 -10.22 -10.27 -8.95
C THR A 226 -9.12 -11.20 -8.46
N LYS A 227 -8.58 -10.90 -7.28
CA LYS A 227 -7.70 -11.82 -6.56
C LYS A 227 -8.54 -12.49 -5.49
N PRO A 228 -8.67 -13.84 -5.47
CA PRO A 228 -9.50 -14.51 -4.50
C PRO A 228 -9.08 -14.17 -3.06
N VAL A 229 -9.89 -13.38 -2.36
CA VAL A 229 -9.73 -13.09 -0.92
C VAL A 229 -9.82 -14.38 -0.10
N ALA A 230 -10.44 -15.42 -0.66
CA ALA A 230 -10.54 -16.77 -0.08
C ALA A 230 -9.18 -17.45 0.22
N ASN A 231 -8.06 -16.95 -0.35
CA ASN A 231 -6.71 -17.42 -0.05
C ASN A 231 -5.93 -16.48 0.90
N VAL A 232 -6.57 -15.46 1.49
CA VAL A 232 -6.00 -14.79 2.68
C VAL A 232 -5.82 -15.89 3.72
N ASN A 233 -4.56 -16.24 3.95
CA ASN A 233 -4.14 -17.50 4.55
C ASN A 233 -4.57 -17.53 6.03
N THR A 234 -5.84 -17.89 6.29
CA THR A 234 -6.45 -18.01 7.62
C THR A 234 -5.66 -18.97 8.49
N ARG A 235 -4.98 -19.97 7.90
CA ARG A 235 -4.02 -20.84 8.60
C ARG A 235 -2.77 -20.08 9.06
N ARG A 236 -2.20 -19.18 8.26
CA ARG A 236 -1.09 -18.31 8.68
C ARG A 236 -1.52 -17.33 9.76
N LEU A 237 -2.71 -16.73 9.65
CA LEU A 237 -3.28 -15.85 10.67
C LEU A 237 -3.51 -16.57 12.01
N LEU A 238 -4.00 -17.81 11.96
CA LEU A 238 -4.18 -18.65 13.15
C LEU A 238 -2.83 -19.06 13.76
N MET A 239 -1.86 -19.46 12.94
CA MET A 239 -0.53 -19.87 13.39
C MET A 239 0.30 -18.70 13.96
N GLU A 240 0.23 -17.50 13.36
CA GLU A 240 0.89 -16.30 13.87
C GLU A 240 0.26 -15.81 15.19
N ARG A 241 -1.09 -15.87 15.32
CA ARG A 241 -1.77 -15.59 16.60
C ARG A 241 -1.37 -16.60 17.69
N LEU A 242 -1.28 -17.89 17.35
CA LEU A 242 -0.86 -18.94 18.29
C LEU A 242 0.62 -18.81 18.69
N ALA A 243 1.52 -18.48 17.76
CA ALA A 243 2.94 -18.27 18.02
C ALA A 243 3.22 -17.04 18.93
N LYS A 244 2.43 -15.97 18.80
CA LYS A 244 2.51 -14.81 19.72
C LYS A 244 1.91 -15.10 21.10
N SER A 245 0.89 -15.96 21.18
CA SER A 245 0.32 -16.40 22.47
C SER A 245 1.28 -17.27 23.27
N THR A 246 2.08 -18.11 22.61
CA THR A 246 3.06 -18.98 23.28
C THR A 246 4.26 -18.18 23.80
N PHE A 247 4.72 -17.14 23.10
CA PHE A 247 5.86 -16.33 23.56
C PHE A 247 5.57 -15.52 24.84
N LYS A 248 4.32 -15.05 25.01
CA LYS A 248 3.87 -14.34 26.23
C LYS A 248 3.73 -15.27 27.45
N GLY A 249 3.54 -16.57 27.23
CA GLY A 249 3.47 -17.58 28.30
C GLY A 249 4.84 -18.06 28.78
N VAL A 250 5.84 -18.08 27.90
CA VAL A 250 7.20 -18.57 28.23
C VAL A 250 7.96 -17.57 29.12
N THR A 251 7.74 -16.26 28.96
CA THR A 251 8.35 -15.24 29.83
C THR A 251 7.91 -15.35 31.30
N ASN A 252 6.69 -15.85 31.58
CA ASN A 252 6.23 -16.10 32.95
C ASN A 252 6.76 -17.41 33.54
N PHE A 253 7.07 -18.42 32.72
CA PHE A 253 7.63 -19.68 33.21
C PHE A 253 9.13 -19.59 33.54
N ALA A 254 9.89 -18.77 32.81
CA ALA A 254 11.31 -18.55 33.10
C ALA A 254 11.55 -17.90 34.48
N LEU A 255 10.62 -17.06 34.96
CA LEU A 255 10.66 -16.47 36.30
C LEU A 255 10.32 -17.47 37.42
N ILE A 256 9.53 -18.51 37.14
CA ILE A 256 9.19 -19.55 38.13
C ILE A 256 10.34 -20.57 38.25
N GLY A 257 11.07 -20.84 37.17
CA GLY A 257 12.23 -21.74 37.17
C GLY A 257 13.42 -21.24 38.00
N MET A 258 13.57 -19.92 38.19
CA MET A 258 14.63 -19.35 39.04
C MET A 258 14.31 -19.42 40.54
N ALA A 259 13.05 -19.62 40.94
CA ALA A 259 12.69 -19.75 42.36
C ALA A 259 12.94 -21.17 42.92
N GLY A 260 13.04 -22.19 42.06
CA GLY A 260 13.26 -23.59 42.46
C GLY A 260 14.72 -23.99 42.70
N GLY A 261 15.69 -23.18 42.28
CA GLY A 261 17.13 -23.46 42.39
C GLY A 261 17.80 -23.02 43.68
N LEU A 262 17.06 -22.40 44.62
CA LEU A 262 17.60 -21.77 45.83
C LEU A 262 17.33 -22.55 47.13
N LEU A 263 16.89 -23.81 47.04
CA LEU A 263 16.56 -24.64 48.22
C LEU A 263 17.40 -25.92 48.36
N LEU A 264 18.54 -26.02 47.68
CA LEU A 264 19.47 -27.15 47.84
C LEU A 264 20.90 -26.64 47.98
N ASP A 265 21.21 -25.96 49.08
CA ASP A 265 22.59 -25.74 49.52
C ASP A 265 22.62 -25.62 51.05
N THR A 266 22.40 -26.73 51.73
CA THR A 266 22.94 -26.93 53.07
C THR A 266 23.31 -28.40 53.26
N GLU A 267 24.54 -28.60 53.74
CA GLU A 267 25.11 -29.84 54.28
C GLU A 267 25.85 -30.75 53.29
N THR A 268 27.13 -30.47 53.08
CA THR A 268 28.19 -31.46 53.37
C THR A 268 29.55 -30.76 53.45
N ASP A 269 29.93 -30.44 54.69
CA ASP A 269 31.27 -30.01 55.05
C ASP A 269 31.84 -31.10 55.97
N LYS A 270 32.89 -31.81 55.54
CA LYS A 270 34.05 -32.22 56.36
C LYS A 270 34.95 -33.29 55.70
N LYS A 271 36.21 -32.85 55.53
CA LYS A 271 37.49 -33.49 55.90
C LYS A 271 38.23 -34.42 54.93
N GLU A 272 39.35 -33.85 54.49
CA GLU A 272 40.70 -34.33 54.16
C GLU A 272 41.22 -35.65 54.78
N SER A 273 42.27 -36.17 54.11
CA SER A 273 43.30 -37.18 54.48
C SER A 273 42.82 -38.64 54.55
N GLU A 274 43.46 -39.64 53.93
CA GLU A 274 44.83 -39.89 53.43
C GLU A 274 44.82 -40.56 52.04
#